data_AF-A0A7Y2UV13-F1
#
_entry.id   AF-A0A7Y2UV13-F1
#
_cell.length_a   1.000
_cell.length_b   1.000
_cell.length_c   1.000
_cell.angle_alpha   90.00
_cell.angle_beta   90.00
_cell.angle_gamma   90.00
#
_symmetry.space_group_name_H-M   'P 1'
#
loop_
_entity.id
_entity.type
_entity.pdbx_description
1 polymer ?
#
loop_
_entity_poly.entity_id
_entity_poly.type
_entity_poly.pdbx_seq_one_letter_code
_entity_poly.pdbx_strand_id
1 'polypeptide(L)' 'NNSLKNFKGTVLFTTHDHQFAQTVANRIVELTPKQTIDRYLSFDDYMSDKSIKELREKMYSVPA' A
#
# COMPACT_ATOMS: atom_id res chain seq x y z
N ASN A 1 11.03 -16.18 1.31
CA ASN A 1 10.65 -15.08 0.39
C ASN A 1 11.68 -14.78 -0.71
N ASN A 2 12.62 -15.69 -1.02
CA ASN A 2 13.72 -15.39 -1.96
C ASN A 2 13.33 -15.54 -3.44
N SER A 3 12.30 -16.32 -3.77
CA SER A 3 11.92 -16.57 -5.17
C SER A 3 11.23 -15.37 -5.83
N LEU A 4 10.46 -14.57 -5.06
CA LEU A 4 9.77 -13.38 -5.59
C LEU A 4 10.69 -12.15 -5.66
N LYS A 5 11.67 -12.03 -4.75
CA LYS A 5 12.65 -10.93 -4.79
C LYS A 5 13.55 -10.95 -6.02
N ASN A 6 13.82 -12.13 -6.59
CA ASN A 6 14.68 -12.31 -7.76
C ASN A 6 13.90 -12.30 -9.09
N PHE A 7 12.58 -12.12 -9.06
CA PHE A 7 11.76 -12.04 -10.25
C PHE A 7 11.96 -10.66 -10.91
N LYS A 8 12.48 -10.64 -12.15
CA LYS A 8 12.76 -9.39 -12.89
C LYS A 8 11.51 -8.71 -13.46
N GLY A 9 10.32 -9.26 -13.25
CA GLY A 9 9.06 -8.67 -13.70
C GLY A 9 8.32 -7.92 -12.58
N THR A 10 7.20 -7.31 -12.94
CA THR A 10 6.30 -6.68 -11.96
C THR A 10 5.46 -7.76 -11.28
N VAL A 11 5.46 -7.78 -9.95
CA VAL A 11 4.58 -8.63 -9.16
C VAL A 11 3.49 -7.74 -8.56
N LEU A 12 2.24 -7.98 -8.93
CA LEU A 12 1.06 -7.38 -8.29
C LEU A 12 0.41 -8.43 -7.41
N PHE A 13 0.23 -8.10 -6.13
CA PHE A 13 -0.39 -8.99 -5.17
C PHE A 13 -1.19 -8.19 -4.15
N THR A 14 -2.16 -8.86 -3.53
CA THR A 14 -2.88 -8.37 -2.35
C THR A 14 -2.64 -9.36 -1.22
N THR A 15 -2.32 -8.87 -0.03
CA THR A 15 -2.09 -9.73 1.15
C THR A 15 -2.70 -9.07 2.38
N HIS A 16 -3.07 -9.90 3.35
CA HIS A 16 -3.36 -9.46 4.72
C HIS A 16 -2.17 -9.69 5.67
N ASP A 17 -1.12 -10.40 5.22
CA ASP A 17 0.09 -10.63 5.99
C ASP A 17 1.02 -9.41 5.92
N HIS A 18 1.15 -8.75 7.06
CA HIS A 18 2.00 -7.58 7.26
C HIS A 18 3.47 -7.83 6.89
N GLN A 19 4.03 -8.98 7.30
CA GLN A 19 5.43 -9.29 7.05
C GLN A 19 5.68 -9.59 5.57
N PHE A 20 4.70 -10.18 4.88
CA PHE A 20 4.77 -10.36 3.43
C PHE A 20 4.69 -9.01 2.68
N ALA A 21 3.74 -8.15 3.06
CA ALA A 21 3.60 -6.81 2.48
C ALA A 21 4.89 -6.00 2.67
N GLN A 22 5.42 -5.94 3.89
CA GLN A 22 6.59 -5.15 4.20
C GLN A 22 7.88 -5.66 3.54
N THR A 23 8.02 -6.97 3.33
CA THR A 23 9.26 -7.54 2.77
C THR A 23 9.30 -7.62 1.25
N VAL A 24 8.15 -7.49 0.57
CA VAL A 24 8.04 -7.66 -0.90
C VAL A 24 7.50 -6.40 -1.58
N ALA A 25 6.59 -5.65 -0.96
CA ALA A 25 6.00 -4.47 -1.59
C ALA A 25 6.95 -3.27 -1.53
N ASN A 26 7.06 -2.59 -2.68
CA ASN A 26 7.79 -1.33 -2.84
C ASN A 26 6.90 -0.18 -3.36
N ARG A 27 5.61 -0.48 -3.60
CA ARG A 27 4.57 0.46 -4.01
C ARG A 27 3.26 0.01 -3.39
N ILE A 28 2.57 0.95 -2.74
CA ILE A 28 1.25 0.73 -2.15
C ILE A 28 0.22 1.42 -3.03
N VAL A 29 -0.76 0.64 -3.48
CA VAL A 29 -1.93 1.13 -4.20
C VAL A 29 -3.15 0.81 -3.35
N GLU A 30 -3.76 1.83 -2.76
CA GLU A 30 -4.96 1.70 -1.92
C GLU A 30 -6.18 2.21 -2.68
N LEU A 31 -7.18 1.35 -2.80
CA LEU A 31 -8.47 1.67 -3.40
C LEU A 31 -9.40 2.22 -2.33
N THR A 32 -9.72 3.50 -2.40
CA THR A 32 -10.70 4.13 -1.50
C THR A 32 -12.03 4.37 -2.24
N PRO A 33 -13.13 4.64 -1.53
CA PRO A 33 -14.43 4.88 -2.15
C PRO A 33 -14.47 6.09 -3.11
N LYS A 34 -13.63 7.10 -2.87
CA LYS A 34 -13.59 8.31 -3.70
C LYS A 34 -12.55 8.23 -4.82
N GLN A 35 -11.31 7.86 -4.48
CA GLN A 35 -10.17 7.84 -5.39
C GLN A 35 -9.15 6.74 -5.04
N THR A 36 -8.12 6.57 -5.85
CA THR A 36 -7.01 5.66 -5.55
C THR A 36 -5.84 6.44 -4.97
N ILE A 37 -5.23 5.92 -3.90
CA ILE A 37 -3.96 6.43 -3.38
C ILE A 37 -2.86 5.53 -3.91
N ASP A 38 -1.87 6.14 -4.54
CA ASP A 38 -0.74 5.44 -5.14
C ASP A 38 0.57 6.07 -4.67
N ARG A 39 1.42 5.26 -4.04
CA ARG A 39 2.66 5.72 -3.40
C ARG A 39 3.78 4.70 -3.54
N TYR A 40 4.97 5.17 -3.92
CA TYR A 40 6.19 4.37 -3.97
C TYR A 40 6.92 4.46 -2.64
N LEU A 41 6.57 3.58 -1.71
CA LEU A 41 7.17 3.47 -0.39
C LEU A 41 6.83 2.11 0.24
N SER A 42 7.51 1.78 1.34
CA SER A 42 7.27 0.52 2.05
C SER A 42 5.90 0.54 2.75
N PHE A 43 5.41 -0.63 3.16
CA PHE A 43 4.13 -0.72 3.86
C PHE A 43 4.17 0.04 5.20
N ASP A 44 5.26 -0.07 5.95
CA ASP A 44 5.41 0.61 7.25
C ASP A 44 5.47 2.12 7.10
N ASP A 45 6.19 2.62 6.09
CA ASP A 45 6.25 4.06 5.80
C ASP A 45 4.86 4.57 5.41
N TYR A 46 4.12 3.80 4.60
CA TYR A 46 2.76 4.16 4.19
C TYR A 46 1.82 4.27 5.38
N MET A 47 1.93 3.33 6.31
CA MET A 47 1.08 3.27 7.49
C MET A 47 1.49 4.25 8.59
N SER A 48 2.72 4.77 8.58
CA SER A 48 3.22 5.70 9.59
C SER A 48 3.16 7.17 9.17
N ASP A 49 3.15 7.46 7.86
CA ASP A 49 3.09 8.81 7.33
C ASP A 49 1.78 9.54 7.70
N LYS A 50 1.92 10.66 8.39
CA LYS A 50 0.80 11.49 8.85
C LYS A 50 0.00 12.08 7.68
N SER A 51 0.68 12.52 6.63
CA SER A 51 0.03 13.11 5.45
C SER A 51 -0.82 12.07 4.71
N ILE A 52 -0.34 10.82 4.64
CA ILE A 52 -1.07 9.72 4.02
C ILE A 52 -2.28 9.35 4.87
N LYS A 53 -2.15 9.30 6.21
CA LYS A 53 -3.30 9.07 7.11
C LYS A 53 -4.39 10.12 6.92
N GLU A 54 -4.04 11.40 6.93
CA GLU A 54 -5.00 12.48 6.71
C GLU A 54 -5.67 12.40 5.33
N LEU A 55 -4.90 12.02 4.30
CA LEU A 55 -5.44 11.81 2.96
C LEU A 55 -6.43 10.64 2.94
N ARG A 56 -6.08 9.51 3.55
CA ARG A 56 -6.94 8.33 3.68
C ARG A 56 -8.23 8.69 4.39
N GLU A 57 -8.17 9.36 5.53
CA GLU A 57 -9.37 9.81 6.26
C GLU A 57 -10.30 10.66 5.39
N LYS A 58 -9.76 11.63 4.63
CA LYS A 58 -10.55 12.44 3.68
C LYS A 58 -11.15 11.62 2.55
N MET A 59 -10.45 10.58 2.09
CA MET A 59 -10.90 9.71 1.01
C MET A 59 -11.94 8.67 1.45
N TYR A 60 -11.88 8.23 2.71
CA TYR A 60 -12.87 7.32 3.34
C TYR A 60 -14.05 8.04 3.99
N SER A 61 -13.96 9.35 4.17
CA SER A 61 -15.11 10.22 4.47
C SER A 61 -16.11 10.14 3.31
N VAL A 62 -17.01 9.15 3.36
CA VAL A 62 -18.19 9.08 2.51
C VAL A 62 -19.28 9.85 3.25
N PRO A 63 -19.80 10.97 2.71
CA PRO A 63 -21.01 11.55 3.27
C PRO A 63 -22.12 10.50 3.14
N ALA A 64 -22.75 10.17 4.27
CA ALA A 64 -23.93 9.31 4.30
C ALA A 64 -25.08 9.90 3.48
#